data_AF-A0A418RM68-F1
#
_entry.id   AF-A0A418RM68-F1
#
_cell.length_a   1.000
_cell.length_b   1.000
_cell.length_c   1.000
_cell.angle_alpha   90.00
_cell.angle_beta   90.00
_cell.angle_gamma   90.00
#
_symmetry.space_group_name_H-M   'P 1'
#
loop_
_entity.id
_entity.type
_entity.pdbx_description
1 polymer ?
#
loop_
_entity_poly.entity_id
_entity_poly.type
_entity_poly.pdbx_seq_one_letter_code
_entity_poly.pdbx_strand_id
1 'polypeptide(L)'
;MALLLKHKTQAKVITDMADSILRQWKILQLIPRAPRSIKIAEIMTKLAEDHVDVPTYRTIQRDLDVLASVFSLLSNDKRESACHWFMDAEKSVMEIPSMESSTALAFYLAEQRLQSQLPPSALQHLKAHFNTVVVKFFKTQR
;
A
#
# COMPACT_ATOMS: atom_id res chain seq x y z
N MET A 1 4.16 -35.43 -29.17
CA MET A 1 3.03 -34.48 -29.14
C MET A 1 2.70 -33.97 -27.72
N ALA A 2 2.75 -34.77 -26.65
CA ALA A 2 2.51 -34.30 -25.28
C ALA A 2 3.57 -33.33 -24.70
N LEU A 3 4.84 -33.43 -25.14
CA LEU A 3 5.93 -32.57 -24.66
C LEU A 3 5.83 -31.12 -25.20
N LEU A 4 5.35 -30.94 -26.44
CA LEU A 4 5.18 -29.62 -27.07
C LEU A 4 4.03 -28.82 -26.43
N LEU A 5 3.01 -29.50 -25.90
CA LEU A 5 1.89 -28.86 -25.20
C LEU A 5 2.31 -28.32 -23.83
N LYS A 6 3.14 -29.07 -23.06
CA LYS A 6 3.63 -28.62 -21.74
C LYS A 6 4.43 -27.30 -21.82
N HIS A 7 5.31 -27.16 -22.80
CA HIS A 7 6.09 -25.93 -22.98
C HIS A 7 5.22 -24.73 -23.37
N LYS A 8 4.18 -24.96 -24.17
CA LYS A 8 3.23 -23.90 -24.58
C LYS A 8 2.31 -23.47 -23.43
N THR A 9 1.93 -24.41 -22.56
CA THR A 9 1.15 -24.13 -21.34
C THR A 9 1.97 -23.36 -20.30
N GLN A 10 3.24 -23.71 -20.08
CA GLN A 10 4.11 -22.96 -19.16
C GLN A 10 4.38 -21.54 -19.66
N ALA A 11 4.65 -21.36 -20.95
CA ALA A 11 4.86 -20.03 -21.53
C ALA A 11 3.62 -19.13 -21.37
N LYS A 12 2.42 -19.67 -21.61
CA LYS A 12 1.17 -18.92 -21.44
C LYS A 12 0.93 -18.50 -19.98
N VAL A 13 1.18 -19.39 -19.03
CA VAL A 13 1.03 -19.07 -17.59
C VAL A 13 2.00 -17.98 -17.15
N ILE A 14 3.23 -17.97 -17.66
CA ILE A 14 4.22 -16.92 -17.35
C ILE A 14 3.76 -15.56 -17.91
N THR A 15 3.23 -15.53 -19.14
CA THR A 15 2.67 -14.32 -19.74
C THR A 15 1.47 -13.80 -18.94
N ASP A 16 0.51 -14.67 -18.59
CA ASP A 16 -0.67 -14.29 -17.79
C ASP A 16 -0.26 -13.73 -16.40
N MET A 17 0.78 -14.29 -15.78
CA MET A 17 1.34 -13.76 -14.52
C MET A 17 2.01 -12.40 -14.71
N ALA A 18 2.81 -12.23 -15.76
CA ALA A 18 3.44 -10.95 -16.07
C ALA A 18 2.38 -9.84 -16.33
N ASP A 19 1.31 -10.18 -17.04
CA ASP A 19 0.19 -9.27 -17.31
C ASP A 19 -0.56 -8.88 -16.03
N SER A 20 -0.71 -9.82 -15.09
CA SER A 20 -1.30 -9.54 -13.78
C SER A 20 -0.47 -8.58 -12.94
N ILE A 21 0.86 -8.74 -12.93
CA ILE A 21 1.79 -7.88 -12.20
C ILE A 21 1.82 -6.49 -12.85
N LEU A 22 1.87 -6.41 -14.19
CA LEU A 22 1.82 -5.15 -14.92
C LEU A 22 0.54 -4.38 -14.59
N ARG A 23 -0.60 -5.06 -14.58
CA ARG A 23 -1.89 -4.46 -14.21
C ARG A 23 -1.89 -3.97 -12.76
N GLN A 24 -1.43 -4.78 -11.80
CA GLN A 24 -1.32 -4.39 -10.39
C GLN A 24 -0.40 -3.18 -10.20
N TRP A 25 0.73 -3.15 -10.91
CA TRP A 25 1.65 -2.03 -10.92
C TRP A 25 1.00 -0.75 -11.45
N LYS A 26 0.27 -0.84 -12.56
CA LYS A 26 -0.49 0.28 -13.12
C LYS A 26 -1.57 0.77 -12.14
N ILE A 27 -2.31 -0.14 -11.52
CA ILE A 27 -3.29 0.21 -10.48
C ILE A 27 -2.62 1.02 -9.35
N LEU A 28 -1.46 0.57 -8.85
CA LEU A 28 -0.70 1.29 -7.81
C LEU A 28 -0.32 2.71 -8.23
N GLN A 29 0.10 2.90 -9.49
CA GLN A 29 0.45 4.23 -10.01
C GLN A 29 -0.76 5.16 -10.13
N LEU A 30 -1.95 4.61 -10.33
CA LEU A 30 -3.19 5.37 -10.46
C LEU A 30 -3.79 5.81 -9.11
N ILE A 31 -3.46 5.12 -8.01
CA ILE A 31 -4.03 5.41 -6.70
C ILE A 31 -3.44 6.73 -6.17
N PRO A 32 -4.28 7.76 -5.94
CA PRO A 32 -3.80 9.04 -5.45
C PRO A 32 -3.53 9.01 -3.95
N ARG A 33 -2.77 9.99 -3.47
CA ARG A 33 -2.60 10.24 -2.03
C ARG A 33 -3.80 11.00 -1.47
N ALA A 34 -4.20 10.65 -0.24
CA ALA A 34 -5.23 11.39 0.51
C ALA A 34 -4.91 12.90 0.52
N PRO A 35 -5.92 13.79 0.40
CA PRO A 35 -7.37 13.53 0.49
C PRO A 35 -8.02 13.12 -0.85
N ARG A 36 -7.26 13.02 -1.94
CA ARG A 36 -7.79 12.55 -3.24
C ARG A 36 -8.02 11.04 -3.18
N SER A 37 -8.98 10.57 -3.94
CA SER A 37 -9.32 9.14 -4.06
C SER A 37 -9.73 8.79 -5.49
N ILE A 38 -9.74 7.50 -5.81
CA ILE A 38 -10.11 6.99 -7.13
C ILE A 38 -11.11 5.84 -6.99
N LYS A 39 -12.09 5.76 -7.91
CA LYS A 39 -13.06 4.66 -7.97
C LYS A 39 -12.56 3.53 -8.86
N ILE A 40 -13.04 2.30 -8.63
CA ILE A 40 -12.73 1.15 -9.51
C ILE A 40 -13.14 1.43 -10.96
N ALA A 41 -14.27 2.10 -11.19
CA ALA A 41 -14.70 2.49 -12.53
C ALA A 41 -13.71 3.43 -13.22
N GLU A 42 -13.11 4.37 -12.48
CA GLU A 42 -12.11 5.31 -13.01
C GLU A 42 -10.77 4.60 -13.28
N ILE A 43 -10.40 3.64 -12.43
CA ILE A 43 -9.25 2.76 -12.67
C ILE A 43 -9.45 1.98 -13.98
N MET A 44 -10.64 1.41 -14.20
CA MET A 44 -10.97 0.69 -15.43
C MET A 44 -10.80 1.57 -16.67
N THR A 45 -11.34 2.79 -16.65
CA THR A 45 -11.21 3.73 -17.76
C THR A 45 -9.75 4.05 -18.06
N LYS A 46 -8.95 4.36 -17.04
CA LYS A 46 -7.53 4.69 -17.22
C LYS A 46 -6.68 3.51 -17.68
N LEU A 47 -6.99 2.29 -17.25
CA LEU A 47 -6.31 1.10 -17.74
C LEU A 47 -6.63 0.82 -19.22
N ALA A 48 -7.86 1.11 -19.65
CA ALA A 48 -8.25 0.98 -21.05
C ALA A 48 -7.52 2.01 -21.95
N GLU A 49 -7.33 3.24 -21.46
CA GLU A 49 -6.53 4.27 -22.12
C GLU A 49 -5.05 3.86 -22.27
N ASP A 50 -4.52 3.13 -21.30
CA ASP A 50 -3.13 2.63 -21.28
C ASP A 50 -2.91 1.36 -22.12
N HIS A 51 -3.89 0.93 -22.93
CA HIS A 51 -3.87 -0.31 -23.72
C HIS A 51 -3.61 -1.59 -22.88
N VAL A 52 -3.99 -1.58 -21.60
CA VAL A 52 -3.96 -2.76 -20.75
C VAL A 52 -5.30 -3.47 -20.89
N ASP A 53 -5.31 -4.77 -21.22
CA ASP A 53 -6.53 -5.56 -21.25
C ASP A 53 -7.22 -5.48 -19.87
N VAL A 54 -8.37 -4.80 -19.84
CA VAL A 54 -9.05 -4.48 -18.59
C VAL A 54 -9.96 -5.64 -18.22
N PRO A 55 -9.66 -6.40 -17.16
CA PRO A 55 -10.54 -7.46 -16.74
C PRO A 55 -11.81 -6.89 -16.08
N THR A 56 -12.79 -7.76 -15.83
CA THR A 56 -14.04 -7.42 -15.13
C THR A 56 -13.78 -6.67 -13.81
N TYR A 57 -14.75 -5.86 -13.37
CA TYR A 57 -14.75 -5.17 -12.07
C TYR A 57 -14.24 -6.04 -10.91
N ARG A 58 -14.67 -7.32 -10.86
CA ARG A 58 -14.27 -8.27 -9.81
C ARG A 58 -12.77 -8.55 -9.76
N THR A 59 -12.09 -8.53 -10.91
CA THR A 59 -10.66 -8.77 -11.00
C THR A 59 -9.87 -7.59 -10.46
N ILE A 60 -10.26 -6.36 -10.80
CA ILE A 60 -9.62 -5.15 -10.24
C ILE A 60 -9.89 -5.06 -8.74
N GLN A 61 -11.11 -5.38 -8.30
CA GLN A 61 -11.40 -5.46 -6.87
C GLN A 61 -10.49 -6.47 -6.17
N ARG A 62 -10.31 -7.68 -6.74
CA ARG A 62 -9.40 -8.68 -6.19
C ARG A 62 -7.95 -8.23 -6.18
N ASP A 63 -7.48 -7.57 -7.24
CA ASP A 63 -6.13 -7.01 -7.30
C ASP A 63 -5.93 -5.94 -6.22
N LEU A 64 -6.91 -5.06 -6.02
CA LEU A 64 -6.88 -4.05 -4.95
C LEU A 64 -6.91 -4.69 -3.55
N ASP A 65 -7.69 -5.76 -3.35
CA ASP A 65 -7.71 -6.50 -2.09
C ASP A 65 -6.34 -7.15 -1.79
N VAL A 66 -5.67 -7.72 -2.80
CA VAL A 66 -4.31 -8.26 -2.67
C VAL A 66 -3.29 -7.14 -2.42
N LEU A 67 -3.40 -6.02 -3.14
CA LEU A 67 -2.52 -4.88 -2.91
C LEU A 67 -2.71 -4.32 -1.50
N ALA A 68 -3.92 -4.26 -0.98
CA ALA A 68 -4.20 -3.76 0.36
C ALA A 68 -3.65 -4.68 1.46
N SER A 69 -3.52 -5.98 1.21
CA SER A 69 -2.90 -6.90 2.17
C SER A 69 -1.38 -6.78 2.23
N VAL A 70 -0.74 -6.30 1.16
CA VAL A 70 0.71 -6.10 1.08
C VAL A 70 1.11 -4.66 1.41
N PHE A 71 0.29 -3.69 1.04
CA PHE A 71 0.54 -2.26 1.23
C PHE A 71 -0.40 -1.70 2.28
N SER A 72 0.04 -1.64 3.54
CA SER A 72 -0.72 -1.09 4.67
C SER A 72 -1.14 0.37 4.49
N LEU A 73 -0.52 1.09 3.55
CA LEU A 73 -0.86 2.46 3.15
C LEU A 73 -2.15 2.54 2.34
N LEU A 74 -2.45 1.48 1.59
CA LEU A 74 -3.59 1.46 0.70
C LEU A 74 -4.85 1.28 1.55
N SER A 75 -5.74 2.26 1.45
CA SER A 75 -7.00 2.27 2.20
C SER A 75 -8.17 2.47 1.24
N ASN A 76 -9.34 2.03 1.68
CA ASN A 76 -10.59 2.32 1.00
C ASN A 76 -11.61 2.91 1.97
N ASP A 77 -12.53 3.69 1.41
CA ASP A 77 -13.66 4.25 2.12
C ASP A 77 -14.91 4.13 1.24
N LYS A 78 -16.06 3.80 1.84
CA LYS A 78 -17.31 3.61 1.11
C LYS A 78 -18.13 4.89 1.21
N ARG A 79 -18.22 5.61 0.09
CA ARG A 79 -18.98 6.87 -0.02
C ARG A 79 -20.01 6.75 -1.12
N GLU A 80 -21.24 7.16 -0.85
CA GLU A 80 -22.28 7.34 -1.88
C GLU A 80 -22.42 6.15 -2.84
N SER A 81 -22.37 4.92 -2.30
CA SER A 81 -22.48 3.65 -3.04
C SER A 81 -21.25 3.19 -3.84
N ALA A 82 -20.12 3.90 -3.79
CA ALA A 82 -18.86 3.49 -4.41
C ALA A 82 -17.75 3.31 -3.35
N CYS A 83 -16.86 2.33 -3.57
CA CYS A 83 -15.61 2.24 -2.81
C CYS A 83 -14.54 3.12 -3.46
N HIS A 84 -14.02 4.05 -2.67
CA HIS A 84 -12.97 4.99 -3.03
C HIS A 84 -11.64 4.50 -2.47
N TRP A 85 -10.62 4.39 -3.32
CA TRP A 85 -9.28 3.93 -2.96
C TRP A 85 -8.29 5.09 -2.91
N PHE A 86 -7.40 5.09 -1.93
CA PHE A 86 -6.38 6.12 -1.74
C PHE A 86 -5.19 5.59 -0.93
N MET A 87 -4.03 6.24 -1.11
CA MET A 87 -2.87 6.06 -0.24
C MET A 87 -3.00 6.97 0.97
N ASP A 88 -3.10 6.37 2.14
CA ASP A 88 -3.15 7.09 3.41
C ASP A 88 -1.76 7.60 3.79
N ALA A 89 -1.60 8.91 3.77
CA ALA A 89 -0.34 9.58 4.12
C ALA A 89 0.01 9.41 5.60
N GLU A 90 -0.98 9.21 6.48
CA GLU A 90 -0.73 8.99 7.91
C GLU A 90 -0.22 7.57 8.18
N LYS A 91 -0.59 6.60 7.32
CA LYS A 91 -0.04 5.24 7.37
C LYS A 91 1.36 5.13 6.77
N SER A 92 1.84 6.17 6.06
CA SER A 92 3.17 6.20 5.39
C SER A 92 4.36 5.94 6.32
N VAL A 93 4.10 5.88 7.63
CA VAL A 93 5.00 5.29 8.60
C VAL A 93 5.13 3.80 8.31
N MET A 94 6.07 3.47 7.43
CA MET A 94 6.55 2.11 7.20
C MET A 94 6.49 1.32 8.49
N GLU A 95 5.87 0.14 8.40
CA GLU A 95 5.87 -0.85 9.46
C GLU A 95 7.31 -1.07 9.90
N ILE A 96 7.68 -0.53 11.07
CA ILE A 96 8.90 -0.97 11.74
C ILE A 96 8.63 -2.42 12.13
N PRO A 97 9.26 -3.42 11.48
CA PRO A 97 8.99 -4.81 11.75
C PRO A 97 9.42 -5.09 13.20
N SER A 98 8.49 -5.61 13.99
CA SER A 98 8.70 -6.07 15.38
C SER A 98 9.64 -5.19 16.23
N MET A 99 9.17 -4.01 16.61
CA MET A 99 9.90 -3.19 17.57
C MET A 99 9.82 -3.84 18.96
N GLU A 100 10.92 -4.51 19.36
CA GLU A 100 11.13 -4.99 20.73
C GLU A 100 10.96 -3.81 21.70
N SER A 101 10.41 -4.06 22.90
CA SER A 101 10.04 -3.03 23.90
C SER A 101 11.17 -2.04 24.20
N SER A 102 12.42 -2.50 24.10
CA SER A 102 13.67 -1.74 24.20
C SER A 102 13.77 -0.60 23.18
N THR A 103 13.41 -0.86 21.93
CA THR A 103 13.47 0.11 20.84
C THR A 103 12.36 1.15 20.99
N ALA A 104 11.17 0.75 21.48
CA ALA A 104 10.10 1.69 21.80
C ALA A 104 10.53 2.73 22.84
N LEU A 105 11.20 2.28 23.90
CA LEU A 105 11.73 3.14 24.95
C LEU A 105 12.83 4.08 24.41
N ALA A 106 13.74 3.56 23.58
CA ALA A 106 14.78 4.37 22.96
C ALA A 106 14.20 5.52 22.12
N PHE A 107 13.16 5.23 21.32
CA PHE A 107 12.46 6.25 20.52
C PHE A 107 11.70 7.25 21.39
N TYR A 108 11.07 6.82 22.48
CA TYR A 108 10.40 7.72 23.43
C TYR A 108 11.39 8.69 24.10
N LEU A 109 12.54 8.18 24.54
CA LEU A 109 13.60 9.01 25.11
C LEU A 109 14.23 9.95 24.07
N ALA A 110 14.37 9.46 22.82
CA ALA A 110 14.85 10.27 21.72
C ALA A 110 13.89 11.42 21.40
N GLU A 111 12.57 11.19 21.37
CA GLU A 111 11.58 12.25 21.15
C GLU A 111 11.72 13.39 22.18
N GLN A 112 11.83 13.05 23.47
CA GLN A 112 11.98 14.06 24.54
C GLN A 112 13.27 14.87 24.44
N ARG A 113 14.35 14.31 23.87
CA ARG A 113 15.66 14.98 23.79
C ARG A 113 15.89 15.70 22.45
N LEU A 114 15.29 15.21 21.37
CA LEU A 114 15.51 15.73 20.02
C LEU A 114 14.66 16.97 19.73
N GLN A 115 13.57 17.19 20.46
CA GLN A 115 12.71 18.37 20.30
C GLN A 115 13.45 19.71 20.47
N SER A 116 14.48 19.76 21.31
CA SER A 116 15.27 20.98 21.57
C SER A 116 16.56 21.07 20.76
N GLN A 117 16.94 20.02 20.04
CA GLN A 117 18.24 19.93 19.34
C GLN A 117 18.10 19.91 17.81
N LEU A 118 16.93 19.55 17.29
CA LEU A 118 16.71 19.43 15.85
C LEU A 118 15.93 20.62 15.27
N PRO A 119 16.23 21.02 14.02
CA PRO A 119 15.41 21.98 13.31
C PRO A 119 13.99 21.41 13.06
N PRO A 120 12.96 22.27 12.96
CA PRO A 120 11.56 21.85 12.84
C PRO A 120 11.28 20.90 11.67
N SER A 121 12.00 21.08 10.56
CA SER A 121 11.89 20.23 9.36
C SER A 121 12.34 18.79 9.62
N ALA A 122 13.41 18.58 10.39
CA ALA A 122 13.87 17.24 10.74
C ALA A 122 12.90 16.56 11.73
N LEU A 123 12.36 17.32 12.68
CA LEU A 123 11.33 16.82 13.60
C LEU A 123 10.06 16.38 12.87
N GLN A 124 9.64 17.11 11.83
CA GLN A 124 8.45 16.76 11.05
C GLN A 124 8.58 15.41 10.34
N HIS A 125 9.78 15.06 9.86
CA HIS A 125 10.05 13.76 9.26
C HIS A 125 10.06 12.63 10.31
N LEU A 126 10.58 12.90 11.51
CA LEU A 126 10.65 11.93 12.60
C LEU A 126 9.31 11.73 13.34
N LYS A 127 8.39 12.71 13.25
CA LYS A 127 7.09 12.69 13.92
C LYS A 127 6.24 11.47 13.57
N ALA A 128 6.30 11.05 12.31
CA ALA A 128 5.65 9.83 11.83
C ALA A 128 6.16 8.59 12.60
N HIS A 129 7.47 8.48 12.78
CA HIS A 129 8.09 7.38 13.52
C HIS A 129 7.72 7.38 15.00
N PHE A 130 7.74 8.55 15.67
CA PHE A 130 7.38 8.66 17.09
C PHE A 130 5.92 8.27 17.35
N ASN A 131 4.97 8.70 16.50
CA ASN A 131 3.56 8.36 16.66
C ASN A 131 3.30 6.85 16.61
N THR A 132 4.00 6.13 15.72
CA THR A 132 3.86 4.66 15.60
C THR A 132 4.41 3.92 16.80
N VAL A 133 5.51 4.41 17.39
CA VAL A 133 6.12 3.85 18.60
C VAL A 133 5.20 3.97 19.81
N VAL A 134 4.65 5.16 20.04
CA VAL A 134 3.81 5.46 21.20
C VAL A 134 2.54 4.60 21.19
N VAL A 135 1.86 4.52 20.05
CA VAL A 135 0.61 3.73 19.92
C VAL A 135 0.85 2.24 20.17
N LYS A 136 2.02 1.70 19.78
CA LYS A 136 2.34 0.27 19.92
C LYS A 136 2.82 -0.09 21.34
N PHE A 137 3.57 0.80 22.00
CA PHE A 137 4.02 0.62 23.39
C PHE A 137 2.82 0.50 24.36
N PHE A 138 1.85 1.41 24.28
CA PHE A 138 0.68 1.38 25.17
C PHE A 138 -0.29 0.22 24.91
N LYS A 139 -0.29 -0.38 23.71
CA LYS A 139 -1.09 -1.58 23.41
C LYS A 139 -0.48 -2.88 23.93
N THR A 140 0.83 -2.93 24.17
CA THR A 140 1.54 -4.16 24.58
C THR A 140 1.58 -4.33 26.11
N GLN A 141 1.25 -3.29 26.88
CA GLN A 141 1.29 -3.27 28.36
C GLN A 141 -0.10 -3.39 29.01
N ARG A 142 -1.11 -3.85 28.27
CA ARG A 142 -2.48 -4.08 28.77
C ARG A 142 -2.90 -5.53 28.65
#